data_AF-A0A968GPN7-F1
#
_entry.id   AF-A0A968GPN7-F1
#
_cell.length_a   1.000
_cell.length_b   1.000
_cell.length_c   1.000
_cell.angle_alpha   90.00
_cell.angle_beta   90.00
_cell.angle_gamma   90.00
#
_symmetry.space_group_name_H-M   'P 1'
#
loop_
_entity.id
_entity.type
_entity.pdbx_description
1 polymer ?
#
loop_
_entity_poly.entity_id
_entity_poly.type
_entity_poly.pdbx_seq_one_letter_code
_entity_poly.pdbx_strand_id
1 'polypeptide(L)'
;FMFLVVYVDVNGTPRFITSRIVDDRPLINELSAPAANEIFLDAVIHSAQDPMCCPTLRTTRHYRVDGLGSLIMTDYTTFTPAEEPRTINIQSPANHAEVFRSVLIRGEVAIAPFENNLVYRIFDVGGVELAVGSITVTASEPGGPGTFDQTISLGNILSGAAIRIEVQDVNAEDGS
;
A
#
# COMPACT_ATOMS: atom_id res chain seq x y z
N PHE A 1 6.69 -13.15 15.45
CA PHE A 1 6.25 -12.70 14.11
C PHE A 1 5.22 -13.65 13.53
N MET A 2 4.18 -13.11 12.91
CA MET A 2 3.15 -13.80 12.14
C MET A 2 3.21 -13.34 10.68
N PHE A 3 2.90 -14.27 9.78
CA PHE A 3 2.97 -14.07 8.34
C PHE A 3 1.63 -14.43 7.70
N LEU A 4 1.19 -13.63 6.74
CA LEU A 4 0.17 -14.01 5.77
C LEU A 4 0.86 -14.91 4.75
N VAL A 5 0.37 -16.14 4.59
CA VAL A 5 0.95 -17.14 3.71
C VAL A 5 -0.08 -17.54 2.67
N VAL A 6 0.32 -17.55 1.40
CA VAL A 6 -0.55 -17.87 0.28
C VAL A 6 -0.16 -19.21 -0.32
N TYR A 7 -1.16 -20.09 -0.41
CA TYR A 7 -1.07 -21.36 -1.12
C TYR A 7 -2.04 -21.35 -2.31
N VAL A 8 -1.65 -22.02 -3.39
CA VAL A 8 -2.54 -22.34 -4.51
C VAL A 8 -2.77 -23.84 -4.56
N ASP A 9 -3.99 -24.26 -4.87
CA ASP A 9 -4.28 -25.66 -5.11
C ASP A 9 -3.77 -26.07 -6.52
N VAL A 10 -2.85 -27.03 -6.55
CA VAL A 10 -2.39 -27.68 -7.78
C VAL A 10 -2.76 -29.16 -7.71
N ASN A 11 -3.83 -29.54 -8.41
CA ASN A 11 -4.34 -30.92 -8.48
C ASN A 11 -4.67 -31.53 -7.10
N GLY A 12 -5.33 -30.77 -6.22
CA GLY A 12 -5.69 -31.18 -4.86
C GLY A 12 -4.54 -31.06 -3.85
N THR A 13 -3.40 -30.49 -4.23
CA THR A 13 -2.23 -30.32 -3.36
C THR A 13 -1.93 -28.83 -3.16
N PRO A 14 -1.93 -28.33 -1.90
CA PRO A 14 -1.56 -26.95 -1.63
C PRO A 14 -0.08 -26.73 -1.93
N ARG A 15 0.20 -25.78 -2.83
CA ARG A 15 1.55 -25.34 -3.16
C ARG A 15 1.76 -23.93 -2.64
N PHE A 16 2.79 -23.74 -1.82
CA PHE A 16 3.21 -22.42 -1.37
C PHE A 16 3.60 -21.56 -2.57
N ILE A 17 3.16 -20.29 -2.55
CA ILE A 17 3.49 -19.31 -3.59
C ILE A 17 4.25 -18.14 -2.99
N THR A 18 3.73 -17.54 -1.92
CA THR A 18 4.32 -16.33 -1.33
C THR A 18 3.88 -16.12 0.11
N SER A 19 4.56 -15.22 0.80
CA SER A 19 4.20 -14.80 2.16
C SER A 19 4.63 -13.36 2.43
N ARG A 20 3.92 -12.69 3.35
CA ARG A 20 4.27 -11.35 3.83
C ARG A 20 4.13 -11.28 5.34
N ILE A 21 5.06 -10.59 6.01
CA ILE A 21 4.94 -10.34 7.45
C ILE A 21 3.69 -9.50 7.73
N VAL A 22 2.94 -9.87 8.76
CA VAL A 22 1.81 -9.08 9.25
C VAL A 22 2.29 -8.18 10.38
N ASP A 23 2.81 -8.78 11.45
CA ASP A 23 3.41 -8.15 12.64
C ASP A 23 3.96 -9.24 13.61
N ASP A 24 4.54 -8.89 14.77
CA ASP A 24 4.66 -9.79 15.92
C ASP A 24 3.37 -9.82 16.75
N ARG A 25 2.76 -10.99 16.93
CA ARG A 25 1.51 -11.19 17.70
C ARG A 25 0.37 -10.20 17.35
N PRO A 26 0.04 -10.00 16.06
CA PRO A 26 -1.14 -9.22 15.68
C PRO A 26 -2.42 -9.86 16.19
N LEU A 27 -3.46 -9.04 16.39
CA LEU A 27 -4.82 -9.50 16.60
C LEU A 27 -5.53 -9.52 15.25
N ILE A 28 -5.86 -10.70 14.74
CA ILE A 28 -6.55 -10.84 13.44
C ILE A 28 -8.06 -10.76 13.69
N ASN A 29 -8.70 -9.75 13.12
CA ASN A 29 -10.14 -9.56 13.19
C ASN A 29 -10.83 -10.30 12.03
N GLU A 30 -10.29 -10.18 10.82
CA GLU A 30 -10.80 -10.85 9.62
C GLU A 30 -9.67 -11.24 8.67
N LEU A 31 -9.79 -12.41 8.07
CA LEU A 31 -9.00 -12.84 6.91
C LEU A 31 -9.94 -13.52 5.91
N SER A 32 -10.04 -12.97 4.71
CA SER A 32 -10.92 -13.50 3.66
C SER A 32 -10.28 -13.41 2.27
N ALA A 33 -10.79 -14.23 1.34
CA ALA A 33 -10.37 -14.24 -0.06
C ALA A 33 -11.59 -13.91 -0.93
N PRO A 34 -11.94 -12.61 -1.08
CA PRO A 34 -13.22 -12.19 -1.66
C PRO A 34 -13.37 -12.56 -3.14
N ALA A 35 -12.27 -12.71 -3.86
CA ALA A 35 -12.24 -13.14 -5.25
C ALA A 35 -10.98 -13.98 -5.54
N ALA A 36 -10.92 -14.55 -6.75
CA ALA A 36 -9.72 -15.23 -7.21
C ALA A 36 -8.53 -14.25 -7.18
N ASN A 37 -7.44 -14.66 -6.51
CA ASN A 37 -6.21 -13.91 -6.33
C ASN A 37 -6.34 -12.64 -5.45
N GLU A 38 -7.46 -12.40 -4.78
CA GLU A 38 -7.62 -11.27 -3.85
C GLU A 38 -7.66 -11.75 -2.41
N ILE A 39 -7.04 -10.98 -1.51
CA ILE A 39 -7.01 -11.27 -0.07
C ILE A 39 -7.31 -9.99 0.69
N PHE A 40 -8.24 -10.08 1.64
CA PHE A 40 -8.53 -9.03 2.61
C PHE A 40 -8.05 -9.44 3.99
N LEU A 41 -7.42 -8.50 4.71
CA LEU A 41 -6.94 -8.69 6.08
C LEU A 41 -7.29 -7.47 6.94
N ASP A 42 -8.11 -7.66 7.97
CA ASP A 42 -8.31 -6.73 9.09
C ASP A 42 -7.53 -7.24 10.30
N ALA A 43 -6.58 -6.43 10.78
CA ALA A 43 -5.74 -6.79 11.91
C ALA A 43 -5.32 -5.57 12.73
N VAL A 44 -5.16 -5.78 14.04
CA VAL A 44 -4.50 -4.85 14.96
C VAL A 44 -3.02 -5.22 15.07
N ILE A 45 -2.14 -4.26 14.79
CA ILE A 45 -0.68 -4.40 14.84
C ILE A 45 -0.07 -3.41 15.83
N HIS A 46 1.22 -3.57 16.13
CA HIS A 46 1.96 -2.64 16.95
C HIS A 46 2.12 -1.30 16.24
N SER A 47 1.78 -0.22 16.94
CA SER A 47 2.23 1.14 16.65
C SER A 47 3.67 1.34 17.14
N ALA A 48 4.30 2.46 16.73
CA ALA A 48 5.62 2.85 17.21
C ALA A 48 5.68 3.04 18.75
N GLN A 49 4.55 3.36 19.40
CA GLN A 49 4.47 3.58 20.85
C GLN A 49 4.12 2.31 21.63
N ASP A 50 3.73 1.23 20.93
CA ASP A 50 3.26 0.04 21.61
C ASP A 50 4.43 -0.70 22.28
N PRO A 51 4.27 -1.16 23.52
CA PRO A 51 5.16 -2.18 24.04
C PRO A 51 4.97 -3.44 23.18
N MET A 52 6.06 -4.20 22.95
CA MET A 52 6.06 -5.39 22.10
C MET A 52 5.02 -6.47 22.48
N CYS A 53 4.25 -6.33 23.57
CA CYS A 53 3.22 -7.30 23.96
C CYS A 53 1.85 -7.04 23.35
N CYS A 54 1.55 -5.79 23.00
CA CYS A 54 0.19 -5.27 23.11
C CYS A 54 -0.10 -4.30 21.95
N PRO A 55 -0.47 -4.83 20.76
CA PRO A 55 -0.73 -4.01 19.58
C PRO A 55 -2.01 -3.18 19.73
N THR A 56 -2.00 -1.95 19.21
CA THR A 56 -3.14 -1.01 19.27
C THR A 56 -3.52 -0.40 17.93
N LEU A 57 -2.67 -0.45 16.91
CA LEU A 57 -2.94 0.15 15.61
C LEU A 57 -3.82 -0.77 14.75
N ARG A 58 -5.09 -0.41 14.60
CA ARG A 58 -5.99 -1.11 13.68
C ARG A 58 -5.62 -0.81 12.24
N THR A 59 -5.66 -1.86 11.41
CA THR A 59 -5.36 -1.75 9.98
C THR A 59 -6.26 -2.64 9.13
N THR A 60 -6.54 -2.20 7.91
CA THR A 60 -7.11 -3.05 6.86
C THR A 60 -6.21 -3.05 5.63
N ARG A 61 -6.06 -4.21 5.00
CA ARG A 61 -5.15 -4.42 3.87
C ARG A 61 -5.86 -5.21 2.80
N HIS A 62 -5.80 -4.72 1.57
CA HIS A 62 -6.17 -5.50 0.40
C HIS A 62 -4.91 -5.91 -0.34
N TYR A 63 -4.88 -7.17 -0.75
CA TYR A 63 -3.81 -7.72 -1.54
C TYR A 63 -4.35 -8.38 -2.80
N ARG A 64 -3.49 -8.42 -3.81
CA ARG A 64 -3.68 -9.18 -5.04
C ARG A 64 -2.44 -10.03 -5.31
N VAL A 65 -2.65 -11.30 -5.64
CA VAL A 65 -1.60 -12.16 -6.18
C VAL A 65 -1.47 -11.86 -7.67
N ASP A 66 -0.27 -11.46 -8.10
CA ASP A 66 0.00 -11.16 -9.52
C ASP A 66 0.27 -12.44 -10.34
N GLY A 67 0.45 -12.27 -11.66
CA GLY A 67 0.72 -13.39 -12.56
C GLY A 67 2.06 -14.09 -12.35
N LEU A 68 2.96 -13.51 -11.55
CA LEU A 68 4.26 -14.08 -11.18
C LEU A 68 4.21 -14.77 -9.81
N GLY A 69 3.08 -14.68 -9.10
CA GLY A 69 2.90 -15.23 -7.76
C GLY A 69 3.33 -14.28 -6.64
N SER A 70 3.57 -13.00 -6.92
CA SER A 70 3.88 -12.01 -5.88
C SER A 70 2.61 -11.51 -5.20
N LEU A 71 2.68 -11.26 -3.89
CA LEU A 71 1.58 -10.67 -3.13
C LEU A 71 1.71 -9.15 -3.10
N ILE A 72 0.97 -8.48 -3.97
CA ILE A 72 0.97 -7.02 -4.09
C ILE A 72 -0.12 -6.46 -3.18
N MET A 73 0.24 -5.51 -2.31
CA MET A 73 -0.75 -4.75 -1.55
C MET A 73 -1.32 -3.65 -2.45
N THR A 74 -2.63 -3.64 -2.62
CA THR A 74 -3.34 -2.69 -3.47
C THR A 74 -3.94 -1.55 -2.68
N ASP A 75 -4.20 -1.78 -1.38
CA ASP A 75 -4.72 -0.80 -0.45
C ASP A 75 -4.22 -1.11 0.96
N TYR A 76 -3.95 -0.05 1.73
CA TYR A 76 -3.60 -0.12 3.14
C TYR A 76 -4.19 1.06 3.86
N THR A 77 -5.04 0.78 4.83
CA THR A 77 -5.66 1.77 5.71
C THR A 77 -5.18 1.54 7.13
N THR A 78 -4.77 2.61 7.79
CA THR A 78 -4.57 2.66 9.24
C THR A 78 -5.68 3.49 9.86
N PHE A 79 -5.98 3.28 11.14
CA PHE A 79 -7.04 4.01 11.84
C PHE A 79 -6.46 4.87 12.95
N THR A 80 -7.00 6.07 13.13
CA THR A 80 -6.68 6.92 14.29
C THR A 80 -7.27 6.31 15.57
N PRO A 81 -6.85 6.78 16.77
CA PRO A 81 -7.50 6.38 18.02
C PRO A 81 -9.00 6.70 18.09
N ALA A 82 -9.50 7.60 17.23
CA ALA A 82 -10.91 7.94 17.10
C ALA A 82 -11.63 7.06 16.05
N GLU A 83 -11.00 5.99 15.56
CA GLU A 83 -11.48 5.10 14.48
C GLU A 83 -11.71 5.81 13.14
N GLU A 84 -11.01 6.92 12.89
CA GLU A 84 -11.03 7.59 11.59
C GLU A 84 -10.01 6.93 10.65
N PRO A 85 -10.41 6.53 9.43
CA PRO A 85 -9.51 5.87 8.49
C PRO A 85 -8.56 6.88 7.84
N ARG A 86 -7.26 6.56 7.86
CA ARG A 86 -6.22 7.22 7.05
C ARG A 86 -6.13 6.50 5.72
N THR A 87 -6.67 7.12 4.68
CA THR A 87 -6.69 6.56 3.32
C THR A 87 -5.97 7.47 2.33
N ILE A 88 -5.42 6.85 1.30
CA ILE A 88 -4.87 7.50 0.11
C ILE A 88 -5.63 6.93 -1.08
N ASN A 89 -6.38 7.76 -1.79
CA ASN A 89 -7.15 7.34 -2.96
C ASN A 89 -6.51 7.93 -4.23
N ILE A 90 -5.95 7.08 -5.08
CA ILE A 90 -5.36 7.47 -6.37
C ILE A 90 -6.45 7.44 -7.44
N GLN A 91 -6.77 8.61 -7.99
CA GLN A 91 -7.80 8.80 -9.02
C GLN A 91 -7.21 8.78 -10.45
N SER A 92 -5.93 9.12 -10.59
CA SER A 92 -5.16 9.05 -11.84
C SER A 92 -3.73 8.60 -11.54
N PRO A 93 -3.09 7.82 -12.42
CA PRO A 93 -3.67 7.24 -13.64
C PRO A 93 -4.68 6.13 -13.29
N ALA A 94 -5.58 5.81 -14.24
CA ALA A 94 -6.35 4.58 -14.12
C ALA A 94 -5.40 3.36 -14.18
N ASN A 95 -5.76 2.27 -13.49
CA ASN A 95 -5.02 1.02 -13.60
C ASN A 95 -4.89 0.60 -15.07
N HIS A 96 -3.68 0.17 -15.46
CA HIS A 96 -3.32 -0.21 -16.84
C HIS A 96 -3.38 0.92 -17.87
N ALA A 97 -3.45 2.19 -17.46
CA ALA A 97 -3.35 3.30 -18.40
C ALA A 97 -1.98 3.31 -19.09
N GLU A 98 -2.00 3.54 -20.41
CA GLU A 98 -0.79 3.82 -21.16
C GLU A 98 -0.37 5.27 -20.95
N VAL A 99 0.91 5.45 -20.64
CA VAL A 99 1.54 6.76 -20.43
C VAL A 99 2.80 6.84 -21.26
N PHE A 100 3.24 8.07 -21.57
CA PHE A 100 4.42 8.30 -22.39
C PHE A 100 5.67 8.51 -21.52
N ARG A 101 6.13 9.75 -21.36
CA ARG A 101 7.35 10.11 -20.61
C ARG A 101 7.08 10.53 -19.18
N SER A 102 5.81 10.70 -18.84
CA SER A 102 5.37 11.14 -17.54
C SER A 102 4.00 10.59 -17.23
N VAL A 103 3.73 10.46 -15.95
CA VAL A 103 2.45 10.03 -15.40
C VAL A 103 1.91 11.15 -14.50
N LEU A 104 0.65 11.52 -14.71
CA LEU A 104 -0.08 12.38 -13.79
C LEU A 104 -0.63 11.52 -12.67
N ILE A 105 -0.09 11.70 -11.47
CA ILE A 105 -0.63 11.12 -10.25
C ILE A 105 -1.52 12.16 -9.58
N ARG A 106 -2.82 11.85 -9.51
CA ARG A 106 -3.83 12.69 -8.86
C ARG A 106 -4.63 11.86 -7.89
N GLY A 107 -4.97 12.44 -6.76
CA GLY A 107 -5.81 11.79 -5.77
C GLY A 107 -6.06 12.66 -4.55
N GLU A 108 -6.50 11.99 -3.50
CA GLU A 108 -6.89 12.60 -2.24
C GLU A 108 -6.46 11.75 -1.05
N VAL A 109 -6.34 12.41 0.10
CA VAL A 109 -6.09 11.77 1.39
C VAL A 109 -7.18 12.18 2.37
N ALA A 110 -7.65 11.23 3.18
CA ALA A 110 -8.64 11.53 4.22
C ALA A 110 -8.04 12.38 5.35
N ILE A 111 -6.76 12.16 5.66
CA ILE A 111 -5.98 12.84 6.69
C ILE A 111 -4.64 13.20 6.06
N ALA A 112 -4.30 14.49 6.02
CA ALA A 112 -3.05 14.96 5.45
C ALA A 112 -1.84 14.42 6.25
N PRO A 113 -0.79 13.94 5.55
CA PRO A 113 0.39 13.35 6.18
C PRO A 113 1.25 14.42 6.87
N PHE A 114 2.25 13.98 7.65
CA PHE A 114 3.21 14.89 8.26
C PHE A 114 3.88 15.76 7.18
N GLU A 115 4.01 17.05 7.44
CA GLU A 115 4.53 18.06 6.49
C GLU A 115 3.81 18.11 5.13
N ASN A 116 2.59 17.55 5.02
CA ASN A 116 1.86 17.41 3.77
C ASN A 116 2.69 16.70 2.68
N ASN A 117 3.48 15.70 3.05
CA ASN A 117 4.34 14.95 2.14
C ASN A 117 3.96 13.46 2.08
N LEU A 118 3.73 12.95 0.87
CA LEU A 118 3.65 11.51 0.60
C LEU A 118 4.90 11.06 -0.15
N VAL A 119 5.24 9.78 -0.07
CA VAL A 119 6.30 9.17 -0.88
C VAL A 119 5.67 8.38 -2.01
N TYR A 120 6.20 8.52 -3.23
CA TYR A 120 5.89 7.60 -4.32
C TYR A 120 7.08 6.71 -4.63
N ARG A 121 6.79 5.48 -5.04
CA ARG A 121 7.77 4.52 -5.55
C ARG A 121 7.28 3.93 -6.86
N ILE A 122 8.19 3.76 -7.81
CA ILE A 122 7.92 3.10 -9.09
C ILE A 122 8.67 1.78 -9.11
N PHE A 123 7.96 0.70 -9.41
CA PHE A 123 8.51 -0.64 -9.51
C PHE A 123 8.31 -1.20 -10.92
N ASP A 124 9.22 -2.05 -11.36
CA ASP A 124 8.97 -2.94 -12.50
C ASP A 124 8.06 -4.14 -12.10
N VAL A 125 7.74 -4.99 -13.07
CA VAL A 125 6.95 -6.21 -12.84
C VAL A 125 7.63 -7.24 -11.95
N GLY A 126 8.96 -7.20 -11.81
CA GLY A 126 9.72 -8.07 -10.91
C GLY A 126 9.79 -7.54 -9.48
N GLY A 127 9.22 -6.36 -9.21
CA GLY A 127 9.27 -5.70 -7.91
C GLY A 127 10.56 -4.92 -7.66
N VAL A 128 11.38 -4.68 -8.68
CA VAL A 128 12.58 -3.84 -8.56
C VAL A 128 12.17 -2.37 -8.53
N GLU A 129 12.64 -1.63 -7.52
CA GLU A 129 12.43 -0.18 -7.45
C GLU A 129 13.24 0.53 -8.54
N LEU A 130 12.54 1.26 -9.39
CA LEU A 130 13.09 2.03 -10.51
C LEU A 130 13.27 3.50 -10.15
N ALA A 131 12.39 4.04 -9.29
CA ALA A 131 12.42 5.43 -8.84
C ALA A 131 11.67 5.62 -7.52
N VAL A 132 12.05 6.66 -6.78
CA VAL A 132 11.40 7.12 -5.56
C VAL A 132 11.40 8.65 -5.52
N GLY A 133 10.36 9.25 -4.95
CA GLY A 133 10.30 10.68 -4.73
C GLY A 133 9.12 11.09 -3.85
N SER A 134 8.88 12.39 -3.71
CA SER A 134 7.80 12.93 -2.88
C SER A 134 6.64 13.44 -3.72
N ILE A 135 5.44 13.41 -3.13
CA ILE A 135 4.22 14.09 -3.60
C ILE A 135 3.78 15.10 -2.55
N THR A 136 3.61 16.36 -2.95
CA THR A 136 3.07 17.40 -2.06
C THR A 136 1.54 17.31 -2.01
N VAL A 137 0.99 17.25 -0.80
CA VAL A 137 -0.44 17.32 -0.52
C VAL A 137 -0.85 18.77 -0.25
N THR A 138 -2.01 19.17 -0.77
CA THR A 138 -2.65 20.44 -0.45
C THR A 138 -3.85 20.17 0.46
N ALA A 139 -3.80 20.67 1.69
CA ALA A 139 -4.87 20.61 2.68
C ALA A 139 -5.08 21.99 3.29
N SER A 140 -6.31 22.32 3.68
CA SER A 140 -6.64 23.62 4.29
C SER A 140 -6.15 23.74 5.73
N GLU A 141 -6.07 22.62 6.45
CA GLU A 141 -5.65 22.54 7.84
C GLU A 141 -4.73 21.33 8.04
N PRO A 142 -3.74 21.39 8.95
CA PRO A 142 -2.89 20.24 9.27
C PRO A 142 -3.72 19.03 9.73
N GLY A 143 -3.45 17.86 9.14
CA GLY A 143 -4.17 16.62 9.45
C GLY A 143 -5.63 16.56 8.94
N GLY A 144 -6.11 17.59 8.25
CA GLY A 144 -7.41 17.56 7.57
C GLY A 144 -7.35 16.82 6.22
N PRO A 145 -8.50 16.64 5.55
CA PRO A 145 -8.53 16.08 4.20
C PRO A 145 -7.70 16.92 3.22
N GLY A 146 -7.08 16.27 2.24
CA GLY A 146 -6.20 16.92 1.28
C GLY A 146 -6.27 16.30 -0.11
N THR A 147 -5.73 17.02 -1.09
CA THR A 147 -5.61 16.55 -2.48
C THR A 147 -4.18 16.64 -2.95
N PHE A 148 -3.81 15.80 -3.91
CA PHE A 148 -2.52 15.87 -4.58
C PHE A 148 -2.68 15.77 -6.08
N ASP A 149 -1.82 16.50 -6.79
CA ASP A 149 -1.76 16.52 -8.25
C ASP A 149 -0.29 16.75 -8.63
N GLN A 150 0.37 15.72 -9.12
CA GLN A 150 1.78 15.79 -9.48
C GLN A 150 2.08 15.00 -10.75
N THR A 151 2.79 15.65 -11.67
CA THR A 151 3.34 14.99 -12.86
C THR A 151 4.72 14.43 -12.55
N ILE A 152 4.88 13.12 -12.67
CA ILE A 152 6.14 12.40 -12.40
C ILE A 152 6.76 11.98 -13.72
N SER A 153 8.05 12.24 -13.90
CA SER A 153 8.80 11.76 -15.07
C SER A 153 9.18 10.29 -14.91
N LEU A 154 8.97 9.50 -15.95
CA LEU A 154 9.36 8.09 -16.00
C LEU A 154 10.83 7.90 -16.43
N GLY A 155 11.56 8.99 -16.70
CA GLY A 155 12.98 8.96 -17.01
C GLY A 155 13.34 7.98 -18.13
N ASN A 156 14.20 7.01 -17.82
CA ASN A 156 14.74 6.01 -18.75
C ASN A 156 14.00 4.66 -18.72
N ILE A 157 12.81 4.60 -18.11
CA ILE A 157 11.97 3.39 -18.15
C ILE A 157 11.70 3.02 -19.61
N LEU A 158 11.94 1.76 -19.96
CA LEU A 158 11.83 1.28 -21.34
C LEU A 158 10.38 1.42 -21.84
N SER A 159 10.23 1.87 -23.08
CA SER A 159 8.92 1.91 -23.73
C SER A 159 8.30 0.51 -23.78
N GLY A 160 7.01 0.43 -23.44
CA GLY A 160 6.27 -0.83 -23.38
C GLY A 160 6.48 -1.64 -22.09
N ALA A 161 7.30 -1.15 -21.14
CA ALA A 161 7.39 -1.76 -19.82
C ALA A 161 6.11 -1.49 -19.01
N ALA A 162 5.60 -2.53 -18.34
CA ALA A 162 4.60 -2.37 -17.30
C ALA A 162 5.30 -1.97 -16.00
N ILE A 163 4.75 -0.97 -15.31
CA ILE A 163 5.23 -0.49 -14.02
C ILE A 163 4.10 -0.46 -13.00
N ARG A 164 4.47 -0.58 -11.74
CA ARG A 164 3.59 -0.37 -10.59
C ARG A 164 3.99 0.91 -9.90
N ILE A 165 3.01 1.77 -9.62
CA ILE A 165 3.24 2.97 -8.81
C ILE A 165 2.57 2.74 -7.46
N GLU A 166 3.32 3.01 -6.40
CA GLU A 166 2.88 2.95 -5.02
C GLU A 166 2.99 4.34 -4.41
N VAL A 167 1.98 4.76 -3.65
CA VAL A 167 1.99 6.02 -2.89
C VAL A 167 1.79 5.68 -1.42
N GLN A 168 2.63 6.24 -0.56
CA GLN A 168 2.71 5.92 0.86
C GLN A 168 2.68 7.21 1.69
N ASP A 169 1.93 7.19 2.79
CA ASP A 169 2.17 8.07 3.93
C ASP A 169 3.16 7.35 4.84
N VAL A 170 4.34 7.92 5.01
CA VAL A 170 5.42 7.32 5.81
C VAL A 170 5.39 7.95 7.19
N ASN A 171 5.28 7.13 8.22
CA ASN A 171 5.27 7.62 9.58
C ASN A 171 6.62 8.30 9.92
N ALA A 172 6.56 9.56 10.32
CA ALA A 172 7.74 10.35 10.62
C ALA A 172 8.53 9.85 11.84
N GLU A 173 7.91 9.06 12.72
CA GLU A 173 8.53 8.57 13.94
C GLU A 173 9.38 7.32 13.74
N ASP A 174 8.90 6.36 12.95
CA ASP A 174 9.54 5.05 12.78
C ASP A 174 9.80 4.66 11.32
N GLY A 175 9.36 5.48 10.36
CA GLY A 175 9.53 5.25 8.93
C GLY A 175 8.67 4.12 8.37
N SER A 176 7.66 3.66 9.11
CA SER A 176 6.68 2.66 8.66
C SER A 176 5.72 3.17 7.59
#